data_AF-A0A7S2PR05-F1
#
_entry.id   AF-A0A7S2PR05-F1
#
_cell.length_a   1.000
_cell.length_b   1.000
_cell.length_c   1.000
_cell.angle_alpha   90.00
_cell.angle_beta   90.00
_cell.angle_gamma   90.00
#
_symmetry.space_group_name_H-M   'P 1'
#
loop_
_entity.id
_entity.type
_entity.pdbx_description
1 polymer ?
#
loop_
_entity_poly.entity_id
_entity_poly.type
_entity_poly.pdbx_seq_one_letter_code
_entity_poly.pdbx_strand_id
1 'polypeptide(L)'
;VAFAELSCCVVMLLSRPYVGFAVSLSLSSKVGSNHSSVGRRVLSLSFGRVCALGVFSLPFRAGSANNNQMASSFHSSISPSPSDGSCRFLTGQERYADQLLTDFAERTGLTSAARPAKRYLWTDSFALCTYIGLYKRSGHQKYLDSARHLVDQVHSVLGRHRIDDDERTGWISGLSEEEGSLHPTIGGLRIGKEKNERKPHEPANERDEWHQDGQYFHYLTKWMRALQILSRVTGDDKYLTWALELAKAADEAFVYGYQGSWGPHQGKKRMYWKMSIDLTRPLVKSMGQHDPLDGYVTAKLLIDASTRGKSSKVPSTMEHVLKDYTDMVAPTQSFVTTDALGIGGLLLDAYTLLQVMLEEDAQHSENWMLKHVVKKILKSVHTSLGMYGSMGELSYDAESRLAFRELGLSIGVHALEGIECLLKEKKWADSDFHREVEQNTFNLSRYIPMADHVESFWMIDEHQQCTTWKDHLDINSVMLAATLVPDGCIDIS
;
A
#
# COMPACT_ATOMS: atom_id res chain seq x y z
N VAL A 1 -9.60 -27.62 10.56
CA VAL A 1 -10.59 -26.55 10.27
C VAL A 1 -9.83 -25.26 10.00
N ALA A 2 -9.06 -25.29 8.91
CA ALA A 2 -8.21 -24.20 8.42
C ALA A 2 -8.32 -24.27 6.90
N PHE A 3 -9.32 -23.58 6.37
CA PHE A 3 -9.59 -23.38 4.95
C PHE A 3 -10.40 -22.09 4.86
N ALA A 4 -9.69 -20.97 4.84
CA ALA A 4 -10.15 -19.67 4.41
C ALA A 4 -8.89 -18.88 4.05
N GLU A 5 -8.96 -18.05 3.01
CA GLU A 5 -7.90 -17.12 2.53
C GLU A 5 -6.94 -17.68 1.47
N LEU A 6 -7.50 -18.31 0.43
CA LEU A 6 -6.80 -18.56 -0.84
C LEU A 6 -7.68 -18.22 -2.07
N SER A 7 -8.61 -17.28 -1.92
CA SER A 7 -9.56 -16.89 -2.98
C SER A 7 -9.28 -15.46 -3.48
N CYS A 8 -8.15 -15.28 -4.18
CA CYS A 8 -7.88 -14.05 -4.94
C CYS A 8 -7.68 -14.25 -6.46
N CYS A 9 -7.75 -15.48 -7.02
CA CYS A 9 -7.34 -15.68 -8.43
C CYS A 9 -8.27 -16.48 -9.37
N VAL A 10 -9.51 -16.87 -9.02
CA VAL A 10 -10.26 -17.82 -9.89
C VAL A 10 -11.34 -17.22 -10.80
N VAL A 11 -11.79 -15.98 -10.60
CA VAL A 11 -13.01 -15.50 -11.34
C VAL A 11 -12.73 -14.81 -12.68
N MET A 12 -11.48 -14.54 -13.07
CA MET A 12 -11.18 -13.88 -14.37
C MET A 12 -10.79 -14.82 -15.52
N LEU A 13 -10.67 -16.13 -15.33
CA LEU A 13 -10.14 -17.05 -16.37
C LEU A 13 -11.14 -18.04 -17.01
N LEU A 14 -12.45 -17.89 -16.82
CA LEU A 14 -13.43 -18.80 -17.46
C LEU A 14 -14.25 -18.10 -18.53
N SER A 15 -13.70 -18.09 -19.74
CA SER A 15 -14.47 -17.90 -20.97
C SER A 15 -13.85 -18.74 -22.10
N ARG A 16 -14.06 -20.07 -22.05
CA ARG A 16 -14.28 -20.96 -23.21
C ARG A 16 -14.53 -22.42 -22.75
N PRO A 17 -15.37 -23.20 -23.46
CA PRO A 17 -15.83 -24.50 -22.97
C PRO A 17 -14.83 -25.60 -23.33
N TYR A 18 -14.54 -26.50 -22.40
CA TYR A 18 -13.94 -27.80 -22.71
C TYR A 18 -14.81 -28.95 -22.21
N VAL A 19 -14.99 -29.89 -23.12
CA VAL A 19 -15.78 -31.12 -23.06
C VAL A 19 -15.29 -32.02 -21.91
N GLY A 20 -16.24 -32.55 -21.14
CA GLY A 20 -16.00 -33.28 -19.90
C GLY A 20 -15.57 -34.73 -20.03
N PHE A 21 -15.21 -35.31 -18.89
CA PHE A 21 -15.43 -36.71 -18.54
C PHE A 21 -15.73 -36.81 -17.03
N ALA A 22 -16.89 -37.36 -16.70
CA ALA A 22 -17.36 -37.54 -15.33
C ALA A 22 -16.92 -38.89 -14.77
N VAL A 23 -16.48 -38.92 -13.51
CA VAL A 23 -16.44 -40.15 -12.69
C VAL A 23 -17.24 -39.88 -11.42
N SER A 24 -18.36 -40.59 -11.29
CA SER A 24 -19.30 -40.50 -10.17
C SER A 24 -18.83 -41.38 -9.00
N LEU A 25 -18.85 -40.85 -7.79
CA LEU A 25 -18.70 -41.61 -6.55
C LEU A 25 -19.94 -41.39 -5.69
N SER A 26 -20.79 -42.41 -5.65
CA SER A 26 -21.98 -42.51 -4.80
C SER A 26 -21.57 -42.86 -3.36
N LEU A 27 -22.00 -42.06 -2.39
CA LEU A 27 -21.99 -42.41 -0.97
C LEU A 27 -23.37 -42.91 -0.57
N SER A 28 -23.48 -44.18 -0.20
CA SER A 28 -24.68 -44.78 0.38
C SER A 28 -24.52 -44.83 1.91
N SER A 29 -25.48 -44.24 2.63
CA SER A 29 -25.57 -44.28 4.09
C SER A 29 -26.20 -45.60 4.56
N LYS A 30 -25.60 -46.27 5.55
CA LYS A 30 -26.31 -47.25 6.38
C LYS A 30 -26.17 -46.91 7.86
N VAL A 31 -27.34 -46.72 8.47
CA VAL A 31 -27.58 -46.64 9.91
C VAL A 31 -27.47 -48.06 10.50
N GLY A 32 -26.84 -48.19 11.66
CA GLY A 32 -26.76 -49.42 12.43
C GLY A 32 -26.35 -49.12 13.88
N SER A 33 -27.19 -49.58 14.81
CA SER A 33 -27.25 -49.29 16.24
C SER A 33 -26.34 -50.15 17.14
N ASN A 34 -26.09 -49.62 18.34
CA ASN A 34 -25.79 -50.27 19.63
C ASN A 34 -24.34 -50.43 20.17
N HIS A 35 -24.19 -49.82 21.36
CA HIS A 35 -23.43 -50.15 22.57
C HIS A 35 -21.88 -50.21 22.61
N SER A 36 -21.38 -49.33 23.51
CA SER A 36 -20.26 -49.47 24.46
C SER A 36 -18.88 -49.92 23.97
N SER A 37 -17.91 -49.02 24.04
CA SER A 37 -16.70 -49.09 24.90
C SER A 37 -15.55 -48.27 24.32
N VAL A 38 -14.70 -47.80 25.23
CA VAL A 38 -13.55 -46.92 25.06
C VAL A 38 -12.52 -47.48 24.08
N GLY A 39 -11.99 -46.66 23.17
CA GLY A 39 -10.84 -47.03 22.33
C GLY A 39 -10.22 -45.84 21.61
N ARG A 40 -9.01 -45.45 22.02
CA ARG A 40 -8.12 -44.51 21.29
C ARG A 40 -7.91 -45.03 19.86
N ARG A 41 -8.00 -44.14 18.86
CA ARG A 41 -7.51 -44.42 17.50
C ARG A 41 -6.27 -43.58 17.21
N VAL A 42 -5.14 -44.27 17.13
CA VAL A 42 -3.94 -43.88 16.40
C VAL A 42 -4.13 -44.38 14.96
N LEU A 43 -3.89 -43.54 13.96
CA LEU A 43 -3.82 -43.95 12.56
C LEU A 43 -2.41 -43.69 12.03
N SER A 44 -1.71 -44.81 11.86
CA SER A 44 -0.50 -45.00 11.08
C SER A 44 -0.87 -45.10 9.59
N LEU A 45 -0.07 -44.53 8.70
CA LEU A 45 -0.11 -44.81 7.27
C LEU A 45 1.27 -45.29 6.81
N SER A 46 1.28 -46.53 6.34
CA SER A 46 2.43 -47.25 5.79
C SER A 46 2.71 -46.85 4.34
N PHE A 47 3.99 -46.78 4.00
CA PHE A 47 4.52 -46.64 2.64
C PHE A 47 4.49 -47.98 1.87
N GLY A 48 4.09 -47.92 0.60
CA GLY A 48 4.34 -48.97 -0.40
C GLY A 48 5.27 -48.45 -1.49
N ARG A 49 6.40 -49.14 -1.69
CA ARG A 49 7.44 -48.90 -2.70
C ARG A 49 7.07 -49.49 -4.07
N VAL A 50 7.77 -49.03 -5.12
CA VAL A 50 8.35 -49.73 -6.31
C VAL A 50 8.35 -48.71 -7.48
N CYS A 51 9.39 -48.46 -8.28
CA CYS A 51 10.74 -49.00 -8.45
C CYS A 51 11.67 -47.92 -9.03
N ALA A 52 12.98 -48.10 -8.82
CA ALA A 52 14.05 -47.23 -9.28
C ALA A 52 14.55 -47.60 -10.69
N LEU A 53 14.96 -46.60 -11.48
CA LEU A 53 15.96 -46.74 -12.54
C LEU A 53 16.89 -45.50 -12.52
N GLY A 54 18.13 -45.76 -12.08
CA GLY A 54 19.40 -45.28 -12.67
C GLY A 54 19.65 -43.80 -12.98
N VAL A 55 20.33 -43.13 -12.06
CA VAL A 55 21.63 -42.42 -12.20
C VAL A 55 21.93 -41.67 -13.51
N PHE A 56 22.16 -40.35 -13.41
CA PHE A 56 23.46 -39.71 -13.73
C PHE A 56 23.52 -38.27 -13.19
N SER A 57 24.41 -38.05 -12.23
CA SER A 57 24.87 -36.73 -11.79
C SER A 57 25.88 -36.18 -12.80
N LEU A 58 25.73 -34.91 -13.19
CA LEU A 58 26.79 -34.16 -13.87
C LEU A 58 27.10 -32.88 -13.06
N PRO A 59 28.39 -32.57 -12.81
CA PRO A 59 28.80 -31.39 -12.06
C PRO A 59 28.85 -30.17 -12.97
N PHE A 60 28.28 -29.04 -12.52
CA PHE A 60 28.44 -27.77 -13.24
C PHE A 60 29.86 -27.24 -12.98
N ARG A 61 30.68 -27.31 -14.02
CA ARG A 61 32.09 -26.90 -14.03
C ARG A 61 32.16 -25.40 -14.30
N ALA A 62 32.87 -24.69 -13.41
CA ALA A 62 33.26 -23.31 -13.60
C ALA A 62 34.09 -23.15 -14.88
N GLY A 63 33.68 -22.20 -15.73
CA GLY A 63 34.43 -21.75 -16.90
C GLY A 63 34.58 -20.24 -16.83
N SER A 64 35.81 -19.77 -16.58
CA SER A 64 36.18 -18.37 -16.69
C SER A 64 36.14 -17.93 -18.14
N ALA A 65 35.49 -16.81 -18.42
CA ALA A 65 35.79 -15.98 -19.58
C ALA A 65 35.72 -14.51 -19.13
N ASN A 66 36.90 -13.90 -19.07
CA ASN A 66 37.07 -12.46 -18.99
C ASN A 66 36.27 -11.79 -20.10
N ASN A 67 35.43 -10.81 -19.74
CA ASN A 67 35.27 -9.61 -20.52
C ASN A 67 34.89 -8.46 -19.58
N ASN A 68 35.90 -7.66 -19.25
CA ASN A 68 35.75 -6.31 -18.76
C ASN A 68 34.98 -5.50 -19.82
N GLN A 69 33.79 -5.01 -19.48
CA GLN A 69 33.36 -3.70 -19.94
C GLN A 69 32.45 -3.08 -18.86
N MET A 70 32.92 -1.94 -18.37
CA MET A 70 32.30 -1.10 -17.36
C MET A 70 30.87 -0.74 -17.75
N ALA A 71 29.89 -1.28 -17.04
CA ALA A 71 28.63 -0.58 -16.79
C ALA A 71 28.83 0.20 -15.51
N SER A 72 29.25 1.46 -15.64
CA SER A 72 29.36 2.40 -14.52
C SER A 72 27.95 2.70 -14.01
N SER A 73 27.59 2.10 -12.88
CA SER A 73 26.48 2.51 -12.04
C SER A 73 26.79 3.88 -11.42
N PHE A 74 26.50 4.94 -12.17
CA PHE A 74 26.37 6.28 -11.61
C PHE A 74 24.96 6.44 -11.09
N HIS A 75 24.72 6.06 -9.84
CA HIS A 75 23.65 6.62 -9.02
C HIS A 75 24.31 7.37 -7.89
N SER A 76 24.53 8.67 -8.11
CA SER A 76 24.90 9.58 -7.05
C SER A 76 23.68 9.78 -6.16
N SER A 77 23.70 9.12 -5.01
CA SER A 77 23.07 9.59 -3.79
C SER A 77 23.56 11.02 -3.52
N ILE A 78 22.68 11.99 -3.74
CA ILE A 78 22.59 13.33 -3.13
C ILE A 78 21.36 13.95 -3.79
N SER A 79 20.25 14.03 -3.07
CA SER A 79 19.24 15.06 -3.30
C SER A 79 19.94 16.39 -2.97
N PRO A 80 20.19 17.28 -3.94
CA PRO A 80 20.65 18.60 -3.58
C PRO A 80 19.51 19.26 -2.81
N SER A 81 19.77 19.65 -1.56
CA SER A 81 18.95 20.66 -0.90
C SER A 81 18.82 21.85 -1.86
N PRO A 82 17.63 22.45 -2.05
CA PRO A 82 17.45 23.62 -2.90
C PRO A 82 18.10 24.83 -2.21
N SER A 83 19.43 24.87 -2.22
CA SER A 83 20.24 25.97 -1.68
C SER A 83 20.81 26.86 -2.78
N ASP A 84 20.54 26.55 -4.04
CA ASP A 84 20.76 27.47 -5.14
C ASP A 84 19.49 27.49 -6.00
N GLY A 85 18.86 28.65 -6.16
CA GLY A 85 17.57 28.83 -6.83
C GLY A 85 17.59 28.54 -8.34
N SER A 86 18.54 27.74 -8.83
CA SER A 86 18.64 27.31 -10.21
C SER A 86 17.79 26.06 -10.43
N CYS A 87 16.82 26.17 -11.33
CA CYS A 87 16.07 25.00 -11.78
C CYS A 87 17.00 24.04 -12.53
N ARG A 88 16.87 22.73 -12.25
CA ARG A 88 17.67 21.68 -12.89
C ARG A 88 16.89 21.05 -14.05
N PHE A 89 17.60 20.68 -15.12
CA PHE A 89 17.05 19.82 -16.17
C PHE A 89 16.72 18.42 -15.66
N LEU A 90 15.54 17.94 -16.03
CA LEU A 90 15.09 16.58 -15.73
C LEU A 90 15.94 15.53 -16.45
N THR A 91 16.15 14.37 -15.82
CA THR A 91 16.72 13.18 -16.46
C THR A 91 15.76 12.58 -17.50
N GLY A 92 16.19 11.54 -18.23
CA GLY A 92 15.31 10.84 -19.18
C GLY A 92 14.08 10.22 -18.51
N GLN A 93 14.28 9.54 -17.38
CA GLN A 93 13.21 8.93 -16.59
C GLN A 93 12.26 9.98 -15.99
N GLU A 94 12.80 11.07 -15.46
CA GLU A 94 11.99 12.16 -14.89
C GLU A 94 11.14 12.87 -15.95
N ARG A 95 11.65 13.06 -17.18
CA ARG A 95 10.83 13.57 -18.29
C ARG A 95 9.71 12.61 -18.66
N TYR A 96 9.96 11.30 -18.57
CA TYR A 96 8.91 10.32 -18.85
C TYR A 96 7.83 10.33 -17.76
N ALA A 97 8.22 10.44 -16.49
CA ALA A 97 7.29 10.65 -15.38
C ALA A 97 6.47 11.95 -15.54
N ASP A 98 7.10 13.06 -15.95
CA ASP A 98 6.42 14.33 -16.27
C ASP A 98 5.37 14.15 -17.37
N GLN A 99 5.69 13.39 -18.43
CA GLN A 99 4.75 13.08 -19.50
C GLN A 99 3.56 12.25 -19.00
N LEU A 100 3.82 11.17 -18.25
CA LEU A 100 2.76 10.31 -17.68
C LEU A 100 1.80 11.10 -16.79
N LEU A 101 2.32 12.01 -15.95
CA LEU A 101 1.49 12.88 -15.11
C LEU A 101 0.76 13.96 -15.91
N THR A 102 1.37 14.48 -16.97
CA THR A 102 0.70 15.43 -17.88
C THR A 102 -0.50 14.78 -18.55
N ASP A 103 -0.33 13.57 -19.10
CA ASP A 103 -1.42 12.84 -19.74
C ASP A 103 -2.52 12.46 -18.73
N PHE A 104 -2.13 12.03 -17.53
CA PHE A 104 -3.06 11.79 -16.42
C PHE A 104 -3.86 13.05 -16.06
N ALA A 105 -3.18 14.19 -15.93
CA ALA A 105 -3.81 15.45 -15.59
C ALA A 105 -4.82 15.89 -16.67
N GLU A 106 -4.50 15.70 -17.94
CA GLU A 106 -5.42 15.97 -19.05
C GLU A 106 -6.63 15.03 -19.06
N ARG A 107 -6.41 13.71 -18.93
CA ARG A 107 -7.49 12.70 -18.95
C ARG A 107 -8.47 12.87 -17.79
N THR A 108 -7.97 13.28 -16.64
CA THR A 108 -8.78 13.43 -15.41
C THR A 108 -9.34 14.83 -15.20
N GLY A 109 -9.09 15.78 -16.11
CA GLY A 109 -9.58 17.15 -15.98
C GLY A 109 -8.87 17.98 -14.91
N LEU A 110 -7.66 17.59 -14.49
CA LEU A 110 -6.87 18.39 -13.56
C LEU A 110 -6.44 19.72 -14.18
N THR A 111 -6.13 19.76 -15.48
CA THR A 111 -5.64 20.96 -16.17
C THR A 111 -6.70 21.71 -16.98
N SER A 112 -7.93 21.20 -17.04
CA SER A 112 -8.98 21.75 -17.90
C SER A 112 -10.34 21.80 -17.21
N ALA A 113 -10.83 23.03 -16.98
CA ALA A 113 -12.17 23.27 -16.46
C ALA A 113 -13.29 22.79 -17.42
N ALA A 114 -12.96 22.53 -18.69
CA ALA A 114 -13.93 22.03 -19.68
C ALA A 114 -14.19 20.52 -19.57
N ARG A 115 -13.36 19.78 -18.84
CA ARG A 115 -13.54 18.34 -18.59
C ARG A 115 -14.01 18.13 -17.15
N PRO A 116 -15.04 17.29 -16.90
CA PRO A 116 -15.42 16.93 -15.53
C PRO A 116 -14.24 16.32 -14.77
N ALA A 117 -13.99 16.82 -13.56
CA ALA A 117 -12.92 16.32 -12.71
C ALA A 117 -13.20 14.86 -12.30
N LYS A 118 -12.31 13.95 -12.67
CA LYS A 118 -12.34 12.55 -12.24
C LYS A 118 -11.26 12.33 -11.20
N ARG A 119 -11.64 12.01 -9.97
CA ARG A 119 -10.71 11.79 -8.86
C ARG A 119 -10.84 10.37 -8.35
N TYR A 120 -9.71 9.76 -8.03
CA TYR A 120 -9.61 8.42 -7.47
C TYR A 120 -8.53 8.43 -6.39
N LEU A 121 -8.95 8.35 -5.13
CA LEU A 121 -8.14 8.79 -3.98
C LEU A 121 -6.75 8.13 -3.91
N TRP A 122 -6.67 6.84 -4.21
CA TRP A 122 -5.40 6.11 -4.20
C TRP A 122 -4.46 6.61 -5.30
N THR A 123 -4.96 6.77 -6.53
CA THR A 123 -4.17 7.29 -7.66
C THR A 123 -3.73 8.71 -7.39
N ASP A 124 -4.64 9.55 -6.91
CA ASP A 124 -4.34 10.95 -6.61
C ASP A 124 -3.30 11.09 -5.48
N SER A 125 -3.28 10.15 -4.51
CA SER A 125 -2.25 10.11 -3.45
C SER A 125 -0.85 9.91 -4.02
N PHE A 126 -0.69 8.95 -4.95
CA PHE A 126 0.60 8.71 -5.60
C PHE A 126 0.96 9.86 -6.54
N ALA A 127 0.01 10.40 -7.31
CA ALA A 127 0.25 11.55 -8.19
C ALA A 127 0.74 12.78 -7.42
N LEU A 128 0.12 13.07 -6.27
CA LEU A 128 0.54 14.15 -5.37
C LEU A 128 1.99 13.97 -4.92
N CYS A 129 2.33 12.78 -4.43
CA CYS A 129 3.69 12.42 -4.04
C CYS A 129 4.67 12.57 -5.21
N THR A 130 4.33 12.10 -6.41
CA THR A 130 5.20 12.20 -7.59
C THR A 130 5.42 13.64 -8.04
N TYR A 131 4.38 14.50 -8.01
CA TYR A 131 4.55 15.94 -8.25
C TYR A 131 5.53 16.56 -7.25
N ILE A 132 5.41 16.22 -5.97
CA ILE A 132 6.33 16.69 -4.93
C ILE A 132 7.77 16.20 -5.21
N GLY A 133 7.94 14.94 -5.62
CA GLY A 133 9.24 14.39 -6.01
C GLY A 133 9.87 15.16 -7.17
N LEU A 134 9.10 15.46 -8.23
CA LEU A 134 9.56 16.26 -9.37
C LEU A 134 9.92 17.69 -8.95
N TYR A 135 9.16 18.29 -8.03
CA TYR A 135 9.50 19.59 -7.44
C TYR A 135 10.84 19.51 -6.68
N LYS A 136 11.01 18.56 -5.76
CA LYS A 136 12.24 18.39 -4.98
C LYS A 136 13.48 18.22 -5.87
N ARG A 137 13.37 17.48 -6.98
CA ARG A 137 14.51 17.21 -7.88
C ARG A 137 14.83 18.36 -8.85
N SER A 138 13.82 19.10 -9.28
CA SER A 138 13.98 20.10 -10.35
C SER A 138 13.94 21.56 -9.89
N GLY A 139 13.27 21.84 -8.76
CA GLY A 139 12.96 23.20 -8.31
C GLY A 139 11.87 23.90 -9.13
N HIS A 140 11.25 23.25 -10.12
CA HIS A 140 10.23 23.90 -10.95
C HIS A 140 8.90 24.05 -10.21
N GLN A 141 8.48 25.30 -9.99
CA GLN A 141 7.26 25.64 -9.26
C GLN A 141 5.98 25.03 -9.86
N LYS A 142 5.94 24.75 -11.17
CA LYS A 142 4.79 24.12 -11.86
C LYS A 142 4.32 22.85 -11.16
N TYR A 143 5.25 22.07 -10.59
CA TYR A 143 4.92 20.82 -9.93
C TYR A 143 4.22 21.01 -8.60
N LEU A 144 4.66 22.00 -7.83
CA LEU A 144 4.03 22.35 -6.56
C LEU A 144 2.65 22.98 -6.79
N ASP A 145 2.49 23.73 -7.88
CA ASP A 145 1.19 24.28 -8.27
C ASP A 145 0.22 23.17 -8.71
N SER A 146 0.68 22.19 -9.49
CA SER A 146 -0.10 20.99 -9.83
C SER A 146 -0.48 20.17 -8.58
N ALA A 147 0.44 20.00 -7.63
CA ALA A 147 0.19 19.31 -6.36
C ALA A 147 -0.93 20.00 -5.55
N ARG A 148 -0.86 21.33 -5.40
CA ARG A 148 -1.89 22.12 -4.72
C ARG A 148 -3.24 22.02 -5.41
N HIS A 149 -3.25 22.18 -6.74
CA HIS A 149 -4.48 22.09 -7.51
C HIS A 149 -5.13 20.70 -7.43
N LEU A 150 -4.31 19.63 -7.40
CA LEU A 150 -4.81 18.27 -7.20
C LEU A 150 -5.47 18.11 -5.83
N VAL A 151 -4.88 18.66 -4.76
CA VAL A 151 -5.49 18.64 -3.42
C VAL A 151 -6.85 19.35 -3.42
N ASP A 152 -6.91 20.56 -3.97
CA ASP A 152 -8.15 21.35 -4.05
C ASP A 152 -9.25 20.57 -4.81
N GLN A 153 -8.90 19.92 -5.92
CA GLN A 153 -9.84 19.10 -6.67
C GLN A 153 -10.24 17.81 -5.94
N VAL A 154 -9.30 17.12 -5.29
CA VAL A 154 -9.62 15.93 -4.49
C VAL A 154 -10.60 16.29 -3.37
N HIS A 155 -10.37 17.38 -2.65
CA HIS A 155 -11.25 17.80 -1.55
C HIS A 155 -12.61 18.25 -2.05
N SER A 156 -12.67 19.08 -3.09
CA SER A 156 -13.95 19.53 -3.65
C SER A 156 -14.77 18.43 -4.31
N VAL A 157 -14.14 17.37 -4.84
CA VAL A 157 -14.84 16.23 -5.45
C VAL A 157 -15.11 15.13 -4.42
N LEU A 158 -14.07 14.60 -3.78
CA LEU A 158 -14.14 13.41 -2.93
C LEU A 158 -14.52 13.71 -1.46
N GLY A 159 -14.43 14.96 -1.00
CA GLY A 159 -14.95 15.40 0.30
C GLY A 159 -16.46 15.66 0.31
N ARG A 160 -17.12 15.48 -0.83
CA ARG A 160 -18.56 15.74 -1.02
C ARG A 160 -19.35 14.48 -1.35
N HIS A 161 -20.65 14.53 -1.09
CA HIS A 161 -21.58 13.56 -1.66
C HIS A 161 -21.56 13.63 -3.20
N ARG A 162 -21.96 12.53 -3.84
CA ARG A 162 -21.95 12.43 -5.30
C ARG A 162 -23.07 13.30 -5.87
N ILE A 163 -22.80 13.96 -6.99
CA ILE A 163 -23.74 14.93 -7.59
C ILE A 163 -24.77 14.22 -8.49
N ASP A 164 -24.35 13.18 -9.21
CA ASP A 164 -25.14 12.64 -10.32
C ASP A 164 -26.13 11.52 -9.92
N ASP A 165 -25.82 10.76 -8.87
CA ASP A 165 -26.50 9.49 -8.54
C ASP A 165 -26.68 9.25 -7.02
N ASP A 166 -26.61 10.31 -6.21
CA ASP A 166 -26.87 10.29 -4.77
C ASP A 166 -27.89 11.37 -4.39
N GLU A 167 -28.79 11.05 -3.47
CA GLU A 167 -29.81 11.99 -2.99
C GLU A 167 -29.22 12.99 -1.97
N ARG A 168 -28.12 12.64 -1.32
CA ARG A 168 -27.40 13.50 -0.39
C ARG A 168 -26.58 14.53 -1.17
N THR A 169 -26.49 15.74 -0.63
CA THR A 169 -25.79 16.86 -1.28
C THR A 169 -24.85 17.57 -0.30
N GLY A 170 -23.92 18.36 -0.82
CA GLY A 170 -22.95 19.11 -0.01
C GLY A 170 -21.76 18.29 0.47
N TRP A 171 -21.09 18.78 1.51
CA TRP A 171 -19.96 18.12 2.16
C TRP A 171 -20.41 16.84 2.89
N ILE A 172 -19.59 15.79 2.84
CA ILE A 172 -19.87 14.50 3.52
C ILE A 172 -20.02 14.70 5.04
N SER A 173 -19.30 15.68 5.59
CA SER A 173 -19.37 16.07 6.99
C SER A 173 -20.71 16.69 7.40
N GLY A 174 -21.56 17.07 6.44
CA GLY A 174 -22.77 17.84 6.70
C GLY A 174 -22.52 19.31 7.06
N LEU A 175 -21.27 19.78 6.98
CA LEU A 175 -20.91 21.18 7.22
C LEU A 175 -21.44 22.11 6.12
N SER A 176 -21.55 23.40 6.46
CA SER A 176 -21.87 24.44 5.48
C SER A 176 -20.79 24.55 4.39
N GLU A 177 -21.11 25.23 3.29
CA GLU A 177 -20.15 25.45 2.19
C GLU A 177 -18.84 26.09 2.67
N GLU A 178 -18.95 27.12 3.53
CA GLU A 178 -17.81 27.83 4.10
C GLU A 178 -17.01 26.94 5.06
N GLU A 179 -17.65 26.34 6.07
CA GLU A 179 -16.96 25.51 7.06
C GLU A 179 -16.37 24.25 6.45
N GLY A 180 -17.08 23.60 5.54
CA GLY A 180 -16.59 22.39 4.87
C GLY A 180 -15.41 22.67 3.94
N SER A 181 -15.31 23.88 3.36
CA SER A 181 -14.12 24.28 2.59
C SER A 181 -12.88 24.45 3.46
N LEU A 182 -13.06 24.78 4.74
CA LEU A 182 -11.98 24.88 5.72
C LEU A 182 -11.60 23.51 6.31
N HIS A 183 -12.58 22.58 6.40
CA HIS A 183 -12.43 21.24 6.98
C HIS A 183 -12.89 20.12 6.03
N PRO A 184 -12.30 20.00 4.82
CA PRO A 184 -12.80 19.11 3.77
C PRO A 184 -12.66 17.62 4.07
N THR A 185 -11.87 17.24 5.07
CA THR A 185 -11.56 15.84 5.39
C THR A 185 -12.23 15.32 6.66
N ILE A 186 -12.95 16.16 7.41
CA ILE A 186 -13.55 15.78 8.70
C ILE A 186 -14.69 14.74 8.57
N GLY A 187 -15.27 14.60 7.38
CA GLY A 187 -16.23 13.54 7.04
C GLY A 187 -15.60 12.32 6.36
N GLY A 188 -14.27 12.28 6.25
CA GLY A 188 -13.57 11.34 5.39
C GLY A 188 -13.55 11.77 3.92
N LEU A 189 -13.12 10.86 3.04
CA LEU A 189 -13.02 11.08 1.60
C LEU A 189 -13.50 9.84 0.84
N ARG A 190 -14.31 10.05 -0.20
CA ARG A 190 -14.76 8.98 -1.10
C ARG A 190 -13.60 8.33 -1.83
N ILE A 191 -13.84 7.10 -2.28
CA ILE A 191 -12.89 6.37 -3.15
C ILE A 191 -12.85 7.02 -4.54
N GLY A 192 -14.01 7.41 -5.08
CA GLY A 192 -14.14 7.96 -6.43
C GLY A 192 -14.45 6.90 -7.50
N LYS A 193 -15.14 5.83 -7.11
CA LYS A 193 -15.57 4.77 -8.04
C LYS A 193 -16.72 5.24 -8.94
N GLU A 194 -16.91 4.56 -10.07
CA GLU A 194 -17.96 4.92 -11.03
C GLU A 194 -19.38 4.71 -10.49
N LYS A 195 -19.65 3.58 -9.82
CA LYS A 195 -20.98 3.30 -9.26
C LYS A 195 -21.10 3.90 -7.86
N ASN A 196 -22.29 4.37 -7.50
CA ASN A 196 -22.59 4.73 -6.10
C ASN A 196 -22.42 3.52 -5.16
N GLU A 197 -22.27 3.80 -3.86
CA GLU A 197 -22.19 2.81 -2.80
C GLU A 197 -23.44 1.92 -2.73
N ARG A 198 -23.28 0.71 -2.18
CA ARG A 198 -24.38 -0.21 -1.93
C ARG A 198 -25.36 0.34 -0.89
N LYS A 199 -26.66 0.34 -1.20
CA LYS A 199 -27.72 0.80 -0.29
C LYS A 199 -27.92 -0.17 0.88
N PRO A 200 -28.46 0.28 2.03
CA PRO A 200 -28.64 -0.59 3.21
C PRO A 200 -29.47 -1.86 2.97
N HIS A 201 -30.45 -1.82 2.07
CA HIS A 201 -31.35 -2.94 1.76
C HIS A 201 -30.87 -3.80 0.58
N GLU A 202 -29.80 -3.38 -0.11
CA GLU A 202 -29.26 -4.13 -1.25
C GLU A 202 -28.38 -5.29 -0.75
N PRO A 203 -28.56 -6.49 -1.32
CA PRO A 203 -27.75 -7.64 -0.95
C PRO A 203 -26.27 -7.39 -1.30
N ALA A 204 -25.37 -7.94 -0.47
CA ALA A 204 -23.95 -7.87 -0.76
C ALA A 204 -23.62 -8.69 -2.01
N ASN A 205 -22.90 -8.08 -2.95
CA ASN A 205 -22.32 -8.73 -4.12
C ASN A 205 -20.85 -8.31 -4.20
N GLU A 206 -19.96 -9.27 -3.95
CA GLU A 206 -18.53 -9.00 -3.91
C GLU A 206 -18.00 -8.42 -5.22
N ARG A 207 -18.50 -8.90 -6.37
CA ARG A 207 -18.06 -8.43 -7.69
C ARG A 207 -18.45 -6.96 -7.93
N ASP A 208 -19.66 -6.60 -7.56
CA ASP A 208 -20.14 -5.21 -7.70
C ASP A 208 -19.45 -4.27 -6.72
N GLU A 209 -19.15 -4.72 -5.50
CA GLU A 209 -18.53 -3.91 -4.45
C GLU A 209 -17.17 -3.31 -4.87
N TRP A 210 -16.43 -3.99 -5.77
CA TRP A 210 -15.18 -3.49 -6.38
C TRP A 210 -15.36 -2.24 -7.27
N HIS A 211 -16.58 -2.04 -7.79
CA HIS A 211 -16.96 -0.93 -8.67
C HIS A 211 -17.79 0.14 -7.96
N GLN A 212 -18.16 -0.09 -6.69
CA GLN A 212 -19.00 0.81 -5.90
C GLN A 212 -18.16 1.73 -5.03
N ASP A 213 -18.63 2.95 -4.84
CA ASP A 213 -17.99 3.96 -3.99
C ASP A 213 -18.13 3.63 -2.49
N GLY A 214 -17.70 4.56 -1.64
CA GLY A 214 -17.62 4.41 -0.20
C GLY A 214 -16.31 5.02 0.29
N GLN A 215 -15.77 4.50 1.38
CA GLN A 215 -14.44 4.88 1.88
C GLN A 215 -13.63 3.62 2.19
N TYR A 216 -12.41 3.52 1.65
CA TYR A 216 -11.44 2.47 1.99
C TYR A 216 -10.43 3.02 2.98
N PHE A 217 -10.23 2.33 4.10
CA PHE A 217 -9.31 2.77 5.14
C PHE A 217 -7.89 3.02 4.60
N HIS A 218 -7.34 2.04 3.88
CA HIS A 218 -5.99 2.13 3.31
C HIS A 218 -5.83 3.26 2.29
N TYR A 219 -6.91 3.72 1.64
CA TYR A 219 -6.81 4.85 0.71
C TYR A 219 -6.71 6.17 1.47
N LEU A 220 -7.43 6.27 2.58
CA LEU A 220 -7.35 7.43 3.47
C LEU A 220 -5.94 7.56 4.06
N THR A 221 -5.30 6.44 4.48
CA THR A 221 -3.94 6.48 5.03
C THR A 221 -2.90 6.96 4.00
N LYS A 222 -3.02 6.55 2.72
CA LYS A 222 -2.14 7.07 1.66
C LYS A 222 -2.33 8.57 1.43
N TRP A 223 -3.57 9.06 1.49
CA TRP A 223 -3.85 10.48 1.37
C TRP A 223 -3.35 11.30 2.57
N MET A 224 -3.54 10.80 3.81
CA MET A 224 -2.98 11.41 5.02
C MET A 224 -1.46 11.59 4.91
N ARG A 225 -0.75 10.56 4.44
CA ARG A 225 0.69 10.63 4.18
C ARG A 225 1.01 11.70 3.14
N ALA A 226 0.33 11.70 2.00
CA ALA A 226 0.60 12.66 0.92
C ALA A 226 0.37 14.13 1.37
N LEU A 227 -0.66 14.38 2.17
CA LEU A 227 -0.92 15.68 2.80
C LEU A 227 0.18 16.08 3.79
N GLN A 228 0.67 15.14 4.61
CA GLN A 228 1.77 15.42 5.55
C GLN A 228 3.06 15.78 4.82
N ILE A 229 3.41 15.08 3.74
CA ILE A 229 4.58 15.39 2.91
C ILE A 229 4.41 16.78 2.27
N LEU A 230 3.23 17.10 1.73
CA LEU A 230 2.95 18.42 1.17
C LEU A 230 3.07 19.53 2.23
N SER A 231 2.59 19.28 3.45
CA SER A 231 2.73 20.21 4.58
C SER A 231 4.19 20.53 4.84
N ARG A 232 5.06 19.52 4.92
CA ARG A 232 6.51 19.73 5.12
C ARG A 232 7.14 20.52 3.99
N VAL A 233 6.87 20.16 2.74
CA VAL A 233 7.48 20.80 1.56
C VAL A 233 7.03 22.25 1.39
N THR A 234 5.79 22.57 1.75
CA THR A 234 5.24 23.92 1.61
C THR A 234 5.40 24.80 2.85
N GLY A 235 5.59 24.19 4.03
CA GLY A 235 5.49 24.88 5.32
C GLY A 235 4.07 25.34 5.67
N ASP A 236 3.04 24.85 4.96
CA ASP A 236 1.64 25.20 5.19
C ASP A 236 0.99 24.12 6.09
N ASP A 237 0.74 24.49 7.35
CA ASP A 237 0.23 23.58 8.38
C ASP A 237 -1.18 23.06 8.09
N LYS A 238 -1.95 23.72 7.19
CA LYS A 238 -3.33 23.29 6.89
C LYS A 238 -3.39 21.86 6.35
N TYR A 239 -2.38 21.44 5.58
CA TYR A 239 -2.35 20.08 5.04
C TYR A 239 -2.17 19.04 6.15
N LEU A 240 -1.34 19.35 7.17
CA LEU A 240 -1.21 18.51 8.36
C LEU A 240 -2.51 18.51 9.18
N THR A 241 -3.17 19.65 9.34
CA THR A 241 -4.50 19.74 9.98
C THR A 241 -5.51 18.82 9.30
N TRP A 242 -5.62 18.87 7.97
CA TRP A 242 -6.53 18.00 7.22
C TRP A 242 -6.17 16.52 7.32
N ALA A 243 -4.88 16.17 7.41
CA ALA A 243 -4.46 14.80 7.64
C ALA A 243 -4.85 14.28 9.04
N LEU A 244 -4.72 15.14 10.07
CA LEU A 244 -5.13 14.82 11.45
C LEU A 244 -6.65 14.67 11.58
N GLU A 245 -7.43 15.54 10.95
CA GLU A 245 -8.89 15.44 10.88
C GLU A 245 -9.31 14.13 10.22
N LEU A 246 -8.68 13.78 9.10
CA LEU A 246 -8.95 12.55 8.38
C LEU A 246 -8.61 11.32 9.24
N ALA A 247 -7.48 11.35 9.95
CA ALA A 247 -7.05 10.26 10.84
C ALA A 247 -8.07 10.02 11.96
N LYS A 248 -8.57 11.09 12.57
CA LYS A 248 -9.60 11.01 13.61
C LYS A 248 -10.91 10.44 13.06
N ALA A 249 -11.41 10.97 11.94
CA ALA A 249 -12.65 10.50 11.33
C ALA A 249 -12.56 9.01 10.91
N ALA A 250 -11.40 8.60 10.38
CA ALA A 250 -11.16 7.22 9.99
C ALA A 250 -11.10 6.27 11.21
N ASP A 251 -10.44 6.65 12.29
CA ASP A 251 -10.40 5.85 13.52
C ASP A 251 -11.80 5.66 14.11
N GLU A 252 -12.56 6.75 14.29
CA GLU A 252 -13.92 6.73 14.86
C GLU A 252 -14.91 5.88 14.05
N ALA A 253 -14.78 5.86 12.72
CA ALA A 253 -15.71 5.15 11.84
C ALA A 253 -15.30 3.69 11.56
N PHE A 254 -14.01 3.43 11.35
CA PHE A 254 -13.56 2.11 10.90
C PHE A 254 -13.28 1.16 12.06
N VAL A 255 -12.87 1.66 13.24
CA VAL A 255 -12.49 0.82 14.38
C VAL A 255 -13.72 0.47 15.22
N TYR A 256 -13.85 -0.80 15.59
CA TYR A 256 -14.92 -1.29 16.44
C TYR A 256 -14.42 -2.32 17.47
N GLY A 257 -15.06 -2.34 18.63
CA GLY A 257 -14.84 -3.37 19.64
C GLY A 257 -15.53 -4.67 19.26
N TYR A 258 -14.83 -5.80 19.32
CA TYR A 258 -15.45 -7.11 19.11
C TYR A 258 -16.45 -7.43 20.24
N GLN A 259 -17.75 -7.45 19.90
CA GLN A 259 -18.86 -7.61 20.85
C GLN A 259 -19.15 -9.08 21.23
N GLY A 260 -18.40 -10.06 20.72
CA GLY A 260 -18.63 -11.46 21.07
C GLY A 260 -18.34 -11.73 22.54
N SER A 261 -19.34 -12.21 23.28
CA SER A 261 -19.27 -12.47 24.73
C SER A 261 -18.41 -13.69 25.11
N TRP A 262 -17.94 -14.47 24.13
CA TRP A 262 -17.16 -15.69 24.33
C TRP A 262 -16.15 -15.88 23.19
N GLY A 263 -14.97 -16.40 23.53
CA GLY A 263 -13.92 -16.77 22.57
C GLY A 263 -12.66 -15.90 22.62
N PRO A 264 -11.60 -16.26 21.86
CA PRO A 264 -10.26 -15.67 21.96
C PRO A 264 -10.15 -14.21 21.47
N HIS A 265 -11.27 -13.61 21.03
CA HIS A 265 -11.35 -12.25 20.50
C HIS A 265 -12.18 -11.30 21.36
N GLN A 266 -12.69 -11.74 22.51
CA GLN A 266 -13.45 -10.89 23.42
C GLN A 266 -12.62 -9.65 23.83
N GLY A 267 -13.20 -8.46 23.65
CA GLY A 267 -12.56 -7.19 23.98
C GLY A 267 -11.45 -6.74 23.02
N LYS A 268 -11.15 -7.50 21.95
CA LYS A 268 -10.17 -7.08 20.94
C LYS A 268 -10.78 -6.07 19.98
N LYS A 269 -10.02 -5.03 19.65
CA LYS A 269 -10.37 -4.11 18.56
C LYS A 269 -10.19 -4.78 17.21
N ARG A 270 -11.04 -4.42 16.28
CA ARG A 270 -10.98 -4.78 14.86
C ARG A 270 -11.36 -3.55 14.05
N MET A 271 -11.20 -3.63 12.75
CA MET A 271 -11.66 -2.57 11.86
C MET A 271 -12.33 -3.11 10.61
N TYR A 272 -13.21 -2.30 10.04
CA TYR A 272 -13.86 -2.55 8.76
C TYR A 272 -12.89 -2.26 7.62
N TRP A 273 -13.03 -2.99 6.52
CA TRP A 273 -12.23 -2.75 5.32
C TRP A 273 -12.80 -1.58 4.49
N LYS A 274 -14.13 -1.49 4.42
CA LYS A 274 -14.84 -0.45 3.66
C LYS A 274 -16.06 0.07 4.40
N MET A 275 -16.18 1.39 4.47
CA MET A 275 -17.32 2.11 5.04
C MET A 275 -18.13 2.80 3.95
N SER A 276 -19.36 3.20 4.29
CA SER A 276 -20.16 4.07 3.43
C SER A 276 -19.53 5.44 3.23
N ILE A 277 -19.99 6.16 2.20
CA ILE A 277 -19.59 7.53 1.85
C ILE A 277 -19.69 8.44 3.08
N ASP A 278 -20.77 8.34 3.85
CA ASP A 278 -21.02 9.13 5.07
C ASP A 278 -20.45 8.51 6.35
N LEU A 279 -19.67 7.43 6.25
CA LEU A 279 -19.08 6.69 7.37
C LEU A 279 -20.08 6.11 8.38
N THR A 280 -21.38 6.12 8.11
CA THR A 280 -22.40 5.67 9.06
C THR A 280 -22.56 4.14 9.16
N ARG A 281 -22.11 3.38 8.15
CA ARG A 281 -22.27 1.92 8.12
C ARG A 281 -21.11 1.20 7.43
N PRO A 282 -20.78 -0.03 7.85
CA PRO A 282 -19.82 -0.86 7.14
C PRO A 282 -20.42 -1.45 5.85
N LEU A 283 -19.72 -1.26 4.73
CA LEU A 283 -20.02 -1.92 3.47
C LEU A 283 -19.33 -3.27 3.36
N VAL A 284 -18.09 -3.37 3.85
CA VAL A 284 -17.34 -4.63 3.92
C VAL A 284 -16.77 -4.83 5.31
N LYS A 285 -17.27 -5.86 5.99
CA LYS A 285 -16.99 -6.12 7.42
C LYS A 285 -15.72 -6.92 7.69
N SER A 286 -15.09 -7.47 6.66
CA SER A 286 -13.74 -8.04 6.81
C SER A 286 -12.76 -6.93 7.18
N MET A 287 -11.60 -7.32 7.68
CA MET A 287 -10.50 -6.41 7.99
C MET A 287 -9.44 -6.60 6.92
N GLY A 288 -8.92 -5.53 6.32
CA GLY A 288 -7.79 -5.65 5.41
C GLY A 288 -6.56 -6.21 6.15
N GLN A 289 -5.74 -6.96 5.42
CA GLN A 289 -4.62 -7.70 6.02
C GLN A 289 -3.62 -6.76 6.72
N HIS A 290 -3.31 -5.63 6.09
CA HIS A 290 -2.35 -4.65 6.59
C HIS A 290 -3.01 -3.36 7.10
N ASP A 291 -4.33 -3.19 7.01
CA ASP A 291 -5.02 -1.96 7.44
C ASP A 291 -4.63 -1.50 8.86
N PRO A 292 -4.57 -2.38 9.90
CA PRO A 292 -4.12 -1.94 11.22
C PRO A 292 -2.67 -1.43 11.24
N LEU A 293 -1.79 -2.03 10.41
CA LEU A 293 -0.40 -1.60 10.28
C LEU A 293 -0.32 -0.24 9.58
N ASP A 294 -1.06 -0.03 8.48
CA ASP A 294 -1.13 1.26 7.79
C ASP A 294 -1.61 2.36 8.74
N GLY A 295 -2.62 2.07 9.57
CA GLY A 295 -3.12 2.99 10.59
C GLY A 295 -2.04 3.33 11.63
N TYR A 296 -1.34 2.32 12.14
CA TYR A 296 -0.23 2.52 13.09
C TYR A 296 0.90 3.37 12.52
N VAL A 297 1.38 3.04 11.31
CA VAL A 297 2.47 3.77 10.62
C VAL A 297 2.05 5.22 10.36
N THR A 298 0.84 5.43 9.86
CA THR A 298 0.31 6.76 9.55
C THR A 298 0.11 7.59 10.82
N ALA A 299 -0.46 7.01 11.88
CA ALA A 299 -0.61 7.70 13.16
C ALA A 299 0.76 8.13 13.74
N LYS A 300 1.77 7.26 13.66
CA LYS A 300 3.15 7.59 14.07
C LYS A 300 3.75 8.73 13.25
N LEU A 301 3.58 8.70 11.94
CA LEU A 301 4.01 9.78 11.04
C LEU A 301 3.35 11.12 11.39
N LEU A 302 2.03 11.14 11.61
CA LEU A 302 1.29 12.37 11.91
C LEU A 302 1.62 12.92 13.30
N ILE A 303 1.79 12.05 14.30
CA ILE A 303 2.23 12.45 15.65
C ILE A 303 3.61 13.08 15.59
N ASP A 304 4.55 12.45 14.88
CA ASP A 304 5.90 12.98 14.70
C ASP A 304 5.89 14.33 13.96
N ALA A 305 5.09 14.47 12.91
CA ALA A 305 4.94 15.76 12.22
C ALA A 305 4.37 16.85 13.15
N SER A 306 3.45 16.49 14.04
CA SER A 306 2.78 17.43 14.96
C SER A 306 3.70 17.93 16.08
N THR A 307 4.64 17.12 16.56
CA THR A 307 5.58 17.52 17.63
C THR A 307 6.68 18.47 17.15
N ARG A 308 6.89 18.57 15.83
CA ARG A 308 7.89 19.46 15.20
C ARG A 308 7.39 20.89 15.00
N GLY A 309 6.07 21.09 14.97
CA GLY A 309 5.46 22.40 14.78
C GLY A 309 5.55 23.31 16.00
N LYS A 310 5.27 24.60 15.82
CA LYS A 310 5.22 25.59 16.94
C LYS A 310 4.16 25.26 18.00
N SER A 311 3.17 24.43 17.66
CA SER A 311 2.21 23.86 18.58
C SER A 311 2.80 22.60 19.22
N SER A 312 3.61 22.79 20.26
CA SER A 312 4.38 21.73 20.94
C SER A 312 3.51 20.77 21.79
N LYS A 313 2.32 20.39 21.32
CA LYS A 313 1.47 19.36 21.94
C LYS A 313 0.84 18.48 20.86
N VAL A 314 1.06 17.17 20.99
CA VAL A 314 0.28 16.17 20.26
C VAL A 314 -1.19 16.35 20.63
N PRO A 315 -2.12 16.45 19.65
CA PRO A 315 -3.54 16.42 19.98
C PRO A 315 -3.86 15.13 20.73
N SER A 316 -4.48 15.21 21.91
CA SER A 316 -4.81 14.02 22.73
C SER A 316 -5.65 12.98 21.97
N THR A 317 -6.38 13.43 20.96
CA THR A 317 -7.09 12.55 20.01
C THR A 317 -6.15 11.59 19.29
N MET A 318 -4.95 12.02 18.90
CA MET A 318 -4.00 11.17 18.19
C MET A 318 -3.36 10.11 19.08
N GLU A 319 -3.25 10.34 20.39
CA GLU A 319 -2.80 9.31 21.33
C GLU A 319 -3.78 8.14 21.40
N HIS A 320 -5.09 8.44 21.35
CA HIS A 320 -6.13 7.41 21.28
C HIS A 320 -6.09 6.66 19.95
N VAL A 321 -6.00 7.38 18.82
CA VAL A 321 -5.87 6.79 17.48
C VAL A 321 -4.67 5.83 17.41
N LEU A 322 -3.50 6.27 17.89
CA LEU A 322 -2.30 5.43 17.92
C LEU A 322 -2.50 4.19 18.79
N LYS A 323 -3.16 4.34 19.95
CA LYS A 323 -3.41 3.22 20.85
C LYS A 323 -4.27 2.15 20.19
N ASP A 324 -5.30 2.55 19.45
CA ASP A 324 -6.24 1.64 18.80
C ASP A 324 -5.55 0.76 17.76
N TYR A 325 -4.72 1.35 16.90
CA TYR A 325 -3.91 0.58 15.96
C TYR A 325 -2.83 -0.24 16.65
N THR A 326 -2.21 0.28 17.72
CA THR A 326 -1.21 -0.46 18.50
C THR A 326 -1.81 -1.75 19.08
N ASP A 327 -3.02 -1.68 19.65
CA ASP A 327 -3.72 -2.83 20.24
C ASP A 327 -4.03 -3.91 19.18
N MET A 328 -4.21 -3.53 17.91
CA MET A 328 -4.43 -4.45 16.79
C MET A 328 -3.12 -4.98 16.18
N VAL A 329 -2.06 -4.18 16.13
CA VAL A 329 -0.76 -4.53 15.52
C VAL A 329 0.11 -5.37 16.45
N ALA A 330 0.15 -5.07 17.75
CA ALA A 330 0.97 -5.76 18.74
C ALA A 330 0.80 -7.31 18.73
N PRO A 331 -0.43 -7.86 18.70
CA PRO A 331 -0.63 -9.31 18.69
C PRO A 331 -0.36 -9.99 17.34
N THR A 332 -0.26 -9.23 16.24
CA THR A 332 -0.10 -9.78 14.89
C THR A 332 1.22 -10.53 14.76
N GLN A 333 1.17 -11.81 14.40
CA GLN A 333 2.36 -12.67 14.38
C GLN A 333 3.23 -12.47 13.15
N SER A 334 2.60 -12.18 12.01
CA SER A 334 3.24 -12.12 10.70
C SER A 334 2.47 -11.17 9.80
N PHE A 335 3.19 -10.45 8.93
CA PHE A 335 2.61 -9.63 7.87
C PHE A 335 2.82 -10.26 6.48
N VAL A 336 3.25 -11.53 6.41
CA VAL A 336 3.56 -12.20 5.13
C VAL A 336 2.39 -12.15 4.15
N THR A 337 2.68 -11.81 2.91
CA THR A 337 1.72 -11.80 1.80
C THR A 337 2.39 -12.28 0.52
N THR A 338 1.61 -12.75 -0.44
CA THR A 338 2.11 -13.05 -1.80
C THR A 338 1.72 -11.97 -2.80
N ASP A 339 1.00 -10.94 -2.35
CA ASP A 339 0.61 -9.82 -3.19
C ASP A 339 1.78 -8.82 -3.36
N ALA A 340 2.22 -8.59 -4.60
CA ALA A 340 3.32 -7.68 -4.91
C ALA A 340 3.09 -6.27 -4.32
N LEU A 341 1.88 -5.74 -4.41
CA LEU A 341 1.54 -4.42 -3.86
C LEU A 341 1.69 -4.40 -2.33
N GLY A 342 1.16 -5.41 -1.64
CA GLY A 342 1.32 -5.56 -0.19
C GLY A 342 2.78 -5.70 0.25
N ILE A 343 3.62 -6.42 -0.50
CA ILE A 343 5.07 -6.51 -0.21
C ILE A 343 5.72 -5.14 -0.33
N GLY A 344 5.42 -4.38 -1.39
CA GLY A 344 5.89 -3.02 -1.57
C GLY A 344 5.46 -2.08 -0.44
N GLY A 345 4.19 -2.17 -0.03
CA GLY A 345 3.64 -1.44 1.10
C GLY A 345 4.40 -1.70 2.41
N LEU A 346 4.73 -2.96 2.70
CA LEU A 346 5.52 -3.32 3.88
C LEU A 346 6.92 -2.69 3.87
N LEU A 347 7.61 -2.67 2.72
CA LEU A 347 8.93 -2.02 2.63
C LEU A 347 8.82 -0.51 2.85
N LEU A 348 7.80 0.13 2.28
CA LEU A 348 7.52 1.55 2.49
C LEU A 348 7.22 1.87 3.96
N ASP A 349 6.44 1.01 4.63
CA ASP A 349 6.12 1.13 6.05
C ASP A 349 7.39 1.00 6.92
N ALA A 350 8.24 0.00 6.66
CA ALA A 350 9.51 -0.14 7.36
C ALA A 350 10.39 1.10 7.22
N TYR A 351 10.52 1.62 6.00
CA TYR A 351 11.32 2.82 5.74
C TYR A 351 10.74 4.06 6.42
N THR A 352 9.42 4.22 6.40
CA THR A 352 8.73 5.32 7.09
C THR A 352 8.98 5.29 8.59
N LEU A 353 8.83 4.13 9.22
CA LEU A 353 9.07 3.99 10.66
C LEU A 353 10.54 4.24 11.03
N LEU A 354 11.50 3.82 10.20
CA LEU A 354 12.91 4.11 10.42
C LEU A 354 13.22 5.60 10.31
N GLN A 355 12.60 6.32 9.37
CA GLN A 355 12.71 7.78 9.28
C GLN A 355 12.14 8.47 10.54
N VAL A 356 10.92 8.10 10.96
CA VAL A 356 10.32 8.61 12.21
C VAL A 356 11.24 8.37 13.42
N MET A 357 11.84 7.19 13.53
CA MET A 357 12.76 6.86 14.65
C MET A 357 14.04 7.71 14.67
N LEU A 358 14.56 8.11 13.52
CA LEU A 358 15.76 8.95 13.42
C LEU A 358 15.48 10.39 13.83
N GLU A 359 14.25 10.82 13.62
CA GLU A 359 13.84 12.16 13.91
C GLU A 359 13.29 12.33 15.34
N GLU A 360 12.92 11.25 16.04
CA GLU A 360 12.63 11.24 17.48
C GLU A 360 13.92 11.42 18.30
N ASP A 361 13.92 12.33 19.29
CA ASP A 361 15.09 12.62 20.13
C ASP A 361 15.61 11.35 20.80
N ALA A 362 16.88 11.02 20.54
CA ALA A 362 17.58 9.79 20.92
C ALA A 362 17.61 9.50 22.43
N GLN A 363 17.08 10.41 23.27
CA GLN A 363 16.99 10.28 24.72
C GLN A 363 15.75 9.53 25.22
N HIS A 364 14.72 9.27 24.40
CA HIS A 364 13.54 8.51 24.84
C HIS A 364 13.77 6.99 24.67
N SER A 365 14.19 6.36 25.77
CA SER A 365 14.61 4.96 25.86
C SER A 365 13.52 3.90 25.64
N GLU A 366 12.28 4.25 25.28
CA GLU A 366 11.18 3.28 25.16
C GLU A 366 10.39 3.40 23.86
N ASN A 367 11.03 3.05 22.75
CA ASN A 367 10.35 2.83 21.48
C ASN A 367 10.41 1.36 21.03
N TRP A 368 10.16 0.46 21.99
CA TRP A 368 10.23 -0.99 21.77
C TRP A 368 9.23 -1.44 20.70
N MET A 369 8.05 -0.80 20.63
CA MET A 369 6.99 -1.17 19.70
C MET A 369 7.38 -0.83 18.26
N LEU A 370 7.93 0.36 17.96
CA LEU A 370 8.42 0.65 16.60
C LEU A 370 9.54 -0.30 16.19
N LYS A 371 10.52 -0.51 17.07
CA LYS A 371 11.62 -1.45 16.81
C LYS A 371 11.09 -2.86 16.51
N HIS A 372 10.12 -3.33 17.29
CA HIS A 372 9.51 -4.64 17.11
C HIS A 372 8.73 -4.75 15.80
N VAL A 373 7.95 -3.73 15.46
CA VAL A 373 7.17 -3.68 14.21
C VAL A 373 8.09 -3.68 12.99
N VAL A 374 9.11 -2.81 12.95
CA VAL A 374 10.09 -2.76 11.84
C VAL A 374 10.74 -4.13 11.62
N LYS A 375 11.21 -4.78 12.70
CA LYS A 375 11.82 -6.11 12.60
C LYS A 375 10.86 -7.17 12.08
N LYS A 376 9.60 -7.14 12.55
CA LYS A 376 8.56 -8.06 12.09
C LYS A 376 8.20 -7.83 10.61
N ILE A 377 8.15 -6.58 10.17
CA ILE A 377 7.93 -6.21 8.77
C ILE A 377 9.06 -6.79 7.90
N LEU A 378 10.32 -6.48 8.19
CA LEU A 378 11.46 -6.93 7.38
C LEU A 378 11.55 -8.46 7.29
N LYS A 379 11.29 -9.16 8.41
CA LYS A 379 11.19 -10.62 8.41
C LYS A 379 10.03 -11.14 7.55
N SER A 380 8.89 -10.46 7.58
CA SER A 380 7.72 -10.82 6.76
C SER A 380 8.00 -10.57 5.28
N VAL A 381 8.66 -9.47 4.93
CA VAL A 381 9.08 -9.15 3.55
C VAL A 381 10.04 -10.20 3.03
N HIS A 382 11.03 -10.63 3.82
CA HIS A 382 11.97 -11.67 3.39
C HIS A 382 11.27 -12.97 2.97
N THR A 383 10.31 -13.43 3.78
CA THR A 383 9.50 -14.60 3.45
C THR A 383 8.62 -14.33 2.23
N SER A 384 7.99 -13.16 2.16
CA SER A 384 7.05 -12.78 1.09
C SER A 384 7.73 -12.70 -0.28
N LEU A 385 8.91 -12.06 -0.37
CA LEU A 385 9.69 -11.99 -1.60
C LEU A 385 10.20 -13.37 -2.05
N GLY A 386 10.56 -14.24 -1.09
CA GLY A 386 10.91 -15.63 -1.42
C GLY A 386 9.75 -16.41 -2.03
N MET A 387 8.53 -16.23 -1.49
CA MET A 387 7.32 -16.84 -2.03
C MET A 387 6.96 -16.25 -3.40
N TYR A 388 6.92 -14.91 -3.51
CA TYR A 388 6.60 -14.21 -4.75
C TYR A 388 7.58 -14.57 -5.88
N GLY A 389 8.89 -14.55 -5.62
CA GLY A 389 9.90 -14.95 -6.60
C GLY A 389 9.76 -16.40 -7.06
N SER A 390 9.30 -17.31 -6.19
CA SER A 390 9.09 -18.72 -6.54
C SER A 390 7.89 -18.97 -7.47
N MET A 391 6.94 -18.04 -7.52
CA MET A 391 5.77 -18.12 -8.41
C MET A 391 6.13 -17.81 -9.86
N GLY A 392 7.22 -17.05 -10.09
CA GLY A 392 7.70 -16.73 -11.44
C GLY A 392 6.80 -15.78 -12.24
N GLU A 393 5.91 -15.01 -11.57
CA GLU A 393 4.93 -14.14 -12.23
C GLU A 393 5.56 -13.11 -13.17
N LEU A 394 6.75 -12.59 -12.83
CA LEU A 394 7.48 -11.63 -13.65
C LEU A 394 7.95 -12.19 -15.01
N SER A 395 7.85 -13.51 -15.22
CA SER A 395 8.20 -14.16 -16.48
C SER A 395 7.01 -14.27 -17.45
N TYR A 396 5.80 -13.90 -17.01
CA TYR A 396 4.61 -13.93 -17.85
C TYR A 396 4.58 -12.75 -18.84
N ASP A 397 3.72 -12.87 -19.86
CA ASP A 397 3.46 -11.79 -20.81
C ASP A 397 2.66 -10.64 -20.16
N ALA A 398 2.61 -9.49 -20.87
CA ALA A 398 1.97 -8.29 -20.34
C ALA A 398 0.45 -8.46 -20.09
N GLU A 399 -0.24 -9.28 -20.89
CA GLU A 399 -1.68 -9.54 -20.73
C GLU A 399 -2.00 -10.37 -19.48
N SER A 400 -1.02 -11.11 -18.96
CA SER A 400 -1.16 -11.95 -17.77
C SER A 400 -0.67 -11.27 -16.48
N ARG A 401 -0.21 -10.02 -16.56
CA ARG A 401 0.38 -9.28 -15.44
C ARG A 401 -0.46 -8.05 -15.06
N LEU A 402 -0.36 -7.63 -13.81
CA LEU A 402 -1.06 -6.45 -13.27
C LEU A 402 -0.05 -5.37 -12.87
N ALA A 403 0.18 -4.42 -13.78
CA ALA A 403 1.23 -3.43 -13.67
C ALA A 403 1.25 -2.69 -12.33
N PHE A 404 0.15 -2.07 -11.89
CA PHE A 404 0.12 -1.31 -10.64
C PHE A 404 0.52 -2.11 -9.39
N ARG A 405 0.31 -3.44 -9.37
CA ARG A 405 0.72 -4.27 -8.23
C ARG A 405 2.24 -4.42 -8.18
N GLU A 406 2.85 -4.70 -9.32
CA GLU A 406 4.29 -4.86 -9.45
C GLU A 406 5.02 -3.52 -9.35
N LEU A 407 4.44 -2.43 -9.86
CA LEU A 407 4.98 -1.08 -9.70
C LEU A 407 4.94 -0.65 -8.23
N GLY A 408 3.90 -1.04 -7.48
CA GLY A 408 3.87 -0.85 -6.02
C GLY A 408 4.98 -1.61 -5.30
N LEU A 409 5.31 -2.82 -5.75
CA LEU A 409 6.49 -3.56 -5.29
C LEU A 409 7.78 -2.78 -5.60
N SER A 410 7.91 -2.24 -6.82
CA SER A 410 9.07 -1.42 -7.23
C SER A 410 9.31 -0.23 -6.31
N ILE A 411 8.25 0.54 -6.00
CA ILE A 411 8.33 1.67 -5.05
C ILE A 411 8.84 1.20 -3.69
N GLY A 412 8.36 0.07 -3.20
CA GLY A 412 8.85 -0.53 -1.95
C GLY A 412 10.31 -0.95 -2.03
N VAL A 413 10.77 -1.48 -3.16
CA VAL A 413 12.19 -1.82 -3.37
C VAL A 413 13.07 -0.57 -3.35
N HIS A 414 12.64 0.56 -3.91
CA HIS A 414 13.38 1.82 -3.72
C HIS A 414 13.40 2.28 -2.25
N ALA A 415 12.34 2.02 -1.48
CA ALA A 415 12.37 2.27 -0.05
C ALA A 415 13.42 1.38 0.66
N LEU A 416 13.68 0.15 0.18
CA LEU A 416 14.77 -0.71 0.69
C LEU A 416 16.15 -0.09 0.44
N GLU A 417 16.39 0.50 -0.72
CA GLU A 417 17.62 1.25 -1.01
C GLU A 417 17.78 2.45 -0.06
N GLY A 418 16.67 3.15 0.21
CA GLY A 418 16.60 4.20 1.22
C GLY A 418 16.96 3.70 2.63
N ILE A 419 16.49 2.51 3.02
CA ILE A 419 16.87 1.86 4.28
C ILE A 419 18.38 1.64 4.33
N GLU A 420 18.97 1.04 3.28
CA GLU A 420 20.43 0.84 3.23
C GLU A 420 21.22 2.13 3.40
N CYS A 421 20.76 3.21 2.76
CA CYS A 421 21.37 4.52 2.87
C CYS A 421 21.29 5.06 4.31
N LEU A 422 20.10 5.01 4.93
CA LEU A 422 19.90 5.45 6.32
C LEU A 422 20.78 4.70 7.33
N LEU A 423 20.93 3.39 7.17
CA LEU A 423 21.75 2.58 8.08
C LEU A 423 23.24 2.93 7.96
N LYS A 424 23.72 3.26 6.75
CA LYS A 424 25.11 3.66 6.49
C LYS A 424 25.41 5.08 6.98
N GLU A 425 24.49 6.02 6.79
CA GLU A 425 24.76 7.45 6.98
C GLU A 425 24.43 7.99 8.36
N LYS A 426 23.48 7.35 9.08
CA LYS A 426 22.96 7.88 10.34
C LYS A 426 23.52 7.14 11.54
N LYS A 427 23.60 7.83 12.68
CA LYS A 427 24.00 7.25 13.96
C LYS A 427 22.76 6.68 14.66
N TRP A 428 22.83 5.40 15.02
CA TRP A 428 21.76 4.70 15.73
C TRP A 428 22.14 4.49 17.19
N ALA A 429 21.28 4.92 18.12
CA ALA A 429 21.54 4.80 19.56
C ALA A 429 21.54 3.34 20.05
N ASP A 430 20.70 2.49 19.46
CA ASP A 430 20.60 1.06 19.76
C ASP A 430 21.37 0.24 18.72
N SER A 431 22.59 -0.17 19.09
CA SER A 431 23.49 -0.92 18.21
C SER A 431 22.97 -2.32 17.87
N ASP A 432 22.23 -2.96 18.77
CA ASP A 432 21.71 -4.30 18.55
C ASP A 432 20.53 -4.27 17.57
N PHE A 433 19.62 -3.31 17.74
CA PHE A 433 18.58 -3.03 16.75
C PHE A 433 19.17 -2.69 15.38
N HIS A 434 20.15 -1.78 15.34
CA HIS A 434 20.81 -1.39 14.09
C HIS A 434 21.38 -2.62 13.36
N ARG A 435 22.22 -3.42 14.04
CA ARG A 435 22.83 -4.63 13.46
C ARG A 435 21.77 -5.63 12.95
N GLU A 436 20.68 -5.81 13.69
CA GLU A 436 19.61 -6.72 13.29
C GLU A 436 18.88 -6.22 12.02
N VAL A 437 18.57 -4.93 11.95
CA VAL A 437 17.94 -4.31 10.76
C VAL A 437 18.90 -4.34 9.56
N GLU A 438 20.18 -4.05 9.76
CA GLU A 438 21.22 -4.14 8.73
C GLU A 438 21.33 -5.55 8.16
N GLN A 439 21.37 -6.58 9.02
CA GLN A 439 21.44 -7.96 8.57
C GLN A 439 20.20 -8.39 7.77
N ASN A 440 19.00 -7.96 8.18
CA ASN A 440 17.77 -8.23 7.44
C ASN A 440 17.76 -7.51 6.09
N THR A 441 18.19 -6.25 6.07
CA THR A 441 18.28 -5.42 4.85
C THR A 441 19.27 -6.02 3.85
N PHE A 442 20.47 -6.41 4.30
CA PHE A 442 21.47 -7.09 3.45
C PHE A 442 20.92 -8.36 2.77
N ASN A 443 20.10 -9.14 3.48
CA ASN A 443 19.48 -10.33 2.93
C ASN A 443 18.38 -10.02 1.89
N LEU A 444 17.85 -8.79 1.91
CA LEU A 444 16.84 -8.29 0.98
C LEU A 444 17.46 -7.61 -0.24
N SER A 445 18.69 -7.10 -0.16
CA SER A 445 19.39 -6.39 -1.24
C SER A 445 19.48 -7.18 -2.55
N ARG A 446 19.48 -8.52 -2.49
CA ARG A 446 19.42 -9.39 -3.68
C ARG A 446 18.17 -9.20 -4.54
N TYR A 447 17.11 -8.59 -4.01
CA TYR A 447 15.88 -8.30 -4.74
C TYR A 447 15.86 -6.90 -5.36
N ILE A 448 16.88 -6.06 -5.15
CA ILE A 448 16.96 -4.72 -5.75
C ILE A 448 16.82 -4.75 -7.28
N PRO A 449 17.49 -5.65 -8.03
CA PRO A 449 17.35 -5.72 -9.50
C PRO A 449 15.93 -6.02 -10.00
N MET A 450 15.02 -6.44 -9.12
CA MET A 450 13.63 -6.69 -9.46
C MET A 450 12.89 -5.40 -9.82
N ALA A 451 13.21 -4.27 -9.19
CA ALA A 451 12.61 -2.97 -9.50
C ALA A 451 12.91 -2.58 -10.95
N ASP A 452 14.20 -2.57 -11.31
CA ASP A 452 14.67 -2.30 -12.68
C ASP A 452 13.99 -3.19 -13.72
N HIS A 453 13.78 -4.46 -13.40
CA HIS A 453 13.11 -5.42 -14.28
C HIS A 453 11.63 -5.08 -14.51
N VAL A 454 10.90 -4.77 -13.43
CA VAL A 454 9.48 -4.37 -13.50
C VAL A 454 9.33 -3.07 -14.28
N GLU A 455 10.16 -2.08 -13.98
CA GLU A 455 10.12 -0.76 -14.60
C GLU A 455 10.46 -0.83 -16.07
N SER A 456 11.57 -1.47 -16.42
CA SER A 456 11.97 -1.64 -17.82
C SER A 456 10.93 -2.39 -18.63
N PHE A 457 10.24 -3.36 -18.01
CA PHE A 457 9.14 -4.07 -18.66
C PHE A 457 7.97 -3.12 -18.96
N TRP A 458 7.50 -2.35 -17.98
CA TRP A 458 6.33 -1.47 -18.16
C TRP A 458 6.62 -0.15 -18.87
N MET A 459 7.88 0.25 -19.03
CA MET A 459 8.27 1.39 -19.86
C MET A 459 8.17 1.10 -21.37
N ILE A 460 8.04 -0.16 -21.79
CA ILE A 460 7.87 -0.55 -23.19
C ILE A 460 6.45 -0.22 -23.65
N ASP A 461 6.33 0.60 -24.71
CA ASP A 461 5.05 1.09 -25.23
C ASP A 461 4.10 -0.06 -25.61
N GLU A 462 4.62 -1.14 -26.20
CA GLU A 462 3.83 -2.33 -26.56
C GLU A 462 3.20 -3.00 -25.34
N HIS A 463 3.90 -3.04 -24.21
CA HIS A 463 3.35 -3.63 -22.98
C HIS A 463 2.26 -2.75 -22.37
N GLN A 464 2.28 -1.44 -22.61
CA GLN A 464 1.19 -0.54 -22.20
C GLN A 464 -0.05 -0.63 -23.12
N GLN A 465 0.03 -1.37 -24.22
CA GLN A 465 -1.12 -1.58 -25.10
C GLN A 465 -2.04 -2.72 -24.68
N CYS A 466 -1.64 -3.55 -23.70
CA CYS A 466 -2.43 -4.68 -23.23
C CYS A 466 -3.70 -4.24 -22.49
N THR A 467 -4.66 -5.16 -22.36
CA THR A 467 -5.95 -4.86 -21.73
C THR A 467 -5.77 -4.58 -20.23
N THR A 468 -4.92 -5.36 -19.55
CA THR A 468 -4.61 -5.17 -18.12
C THR A 468 -3.97 -3.82 -17.81
N TRP A 469 -3.26 -3.21 -18.77
CA TRP A 469 -2.79 -1.85 -18.65
C TRP A 469 -3.92 -0.82 -18.85
N LYS A 470 -4.66 -0.94 -19.95
CA LYS A 470 -5.68 0.03 -20.37
C LYS A 470 -6.87 0.12 -19.41
N ASP A 471 -7.30 -1.01 -18.84
CA ASP A 471 -8.39 -1.07 -17.86
C ASP A 471 -8.05 -0.32 -16.55
N HIS A 472 -6.76 -0.08 -16.31
CA HIS A 472 -6.23 0.64 -15.15
C HIS A 472 -5.31 1.78 -15.56
N LEU A 473 -5.54 2.40 -16.73
CA LEU A 473 -4.63 3.36 -17.36
C LEU A 473 -4.08 4.42 -16.39
N ASP A 474 -4.96 5.13 -15.68
CA ASP A 474 -4.54 6.21 -14.79
C ASP A 474 -3.76 5.72 -13.57
N ILE A 475 -4.18 4.59 -12.98
CA ILE A 475 -3.48 3.92 -11.89
C ILE A 475 -2.08 3.51 -12.35
N ASN A 476 -1.97 2.83 -13.50
CA ASN A 476 -0.72 2.32 -14.02
C ASN A 476 0.24 3.45 -14.44
N SER A 477 -0.26 4.49 -15.13
CA SER A 477 0.54 5.66 -15.50
C SER A 477 1.14 6.36 -14.29
N VAL A 478 0.32 6.62 -13.26
CA VAL A 478 0.78 7.31 -12.06
C VAL A 478 1.74 6.44 -11.25
N MET A 479 1.47 5.14 -11.13
CA MET A 479 2.37 4.23 -10.42
C MET A 479 3.71 4.11 -11.12
N LEU A 480 3.75 4.03 -12.45
CA LEU A 480 4.99 4.03 -13.21
C LEU A 480 5.73 5.37 -13.03
N ALA A 481 5.03 6.49 -13.08
CA ALA A 481 5.65 7.80 -12.80
C ALA A 481 6.24 7.85 -11.38
N ALA A 482 5.56 7.26 -10.40
CA ALA A 482 6.01 7.18 -9.02
C ALA A 482 7.26 6.29 -8.85
N THR A 483 7.41 5.21 -9.62
CA THR A 483 8.65 4.42 -9.58
C THR A 483 9.84 5.18 -10.15
N LEU A 484 9.63 5.99 -11.19
CA LEU A 484 10.67 6.79 -11.84
C LEU A 484 11.09 8.03 -11.02
N VAL A 485 10.26 8.43 -10.04
CA VAL A 485 10.54 9.53 -9.09
C VAL A 485 10.17 9.07 -7.67
N PRO A 486 10.88 8.06 -7.14
CA PRO A 486 10.43 7.34 -5.94
C PRO A 486 10.53 8.20 -4.67
N ASP A 487 11.46 9.16 -4.63
CA ASP A 487 11.69 10.06 -3.48
C ASP A 487 10.39 10.73 -3.01
N GLY A 488 9.53 11.13 -3.95
CA GLY A 488 8.26 11.78 -3.62
C GLY A 488 7.31 10.89 -2.81
N CYS A 489 7.42 9.57 -2.94
CA CYS A 489 6.58 8.59 -2.26
C CYS A 489 7.24 7.99 -1.01
N ILE A 490 8.57 7.82 -1.03
CA ILE A 490 9.30 7.08 0.03
C ILE A 490 9.86 7.98 1.13
N ASP A 491 10.27 9.20 0.79
CA ASP A 491 10.93 10.14 1.70
C ASP A 491 9.89 11.03 2.41
N ILE A 492 9.90 11.02 3.74
CA ILE A 492 9.01 11.85 4.56
C ILE A 492 9.59 13.22 4.91
N SER A 493 10.84 13.51 4.53
CA SER A 493 11.55 14.75 4.89
C SER A 493 11.14 15.97 4.08
#